data_AF-A0A522UIL3-F1
#
_entry.id   AF-A0A522UIL3-F1
#
_cell.length_a   1.000
_cell.length_b   1.000
_cell.length_c   1.000
_cell.angle_alpha   90.00
_cell.angle_beta   90.00
_cell.angle_gamma   90.00
#
_symmetry.space_group_name_H-M   'P 1'
#
loop_
_entity.id
_entity.type
_entity.pdbx_description
1 polymer ?
#
loop_
_entity_poly.entity_id
_entity_poly.type
_entity_poly.pdbx_seq_one_letter_code
_entity_poly.pdbx_strand_id
1 'polypeptide(L)'
;MKLTPQTASPSEFIAHKRAERLQQVATDAPSKLNLFKRVYAGTASPRLCVKAFCIECVGYNEAAVRECTAPACPLWNLRPFQKSAGETEGGAA
;
A
#
# COMPACT_ATOMS: atom_id res chain seq x y z
N MET A 1 9.88 -17.14 -20.63
CA MET A 1 9.12 -18.16 -19.87
C MET A 1 8.37 -17.45 -18.74
N LYS A 2 7.10 -17.76 -18.50
CA LYS A 2 6.35 -17.21 -17.35
C LYS A 2 6.74 -18.01 -16.11
N LEU A 3 7.27 -17.38 -15.07
CA LEU A 3 7.51 -18.07 -13.79
C LEU A 3 6.18 -18.50 -13.19
N THR A 4 5.99 -19.79 -12.93
CA THR A 4 4.79 -20.31 -12.28
C THR A 4 5.14 -20.89 -10.91
N PRO A 5 4.19 -20.94 -9.95
CA PRO A 5 4.43 -21.54 -8.63
C PRO A 5 4.88 -23.00 -8.68
N GLN A 6 4.60 -23.69 -9.79
CA GLN A 6 4.88 -25.11 -9.99
C GLN A 6 6.31 -25.37 -10.50
N THR A 7 7.00 -24.34 -10.99
CA THR A 7 8.29 -24.47 -11.69
C THR A 7 9.44 -23.73 -11.01
N ALA A 8 9.14 -22.94 -9.99
CA ALA A 8 10.12 -22.15 -9.24
C ALA A 8 10.03 -22.47 -7.75
N SER A 9 11.13 -22.25 -7.01
CA SER A 9 11.07 -22.31 -5.55
C SER A 9 10.17 -21.20 -4.99
N PRO A 10 9.60 -21.36 -3.77
CA PRO A 10 8.72 -20.36 -3.18
C PRO A 10 9.36 -18.96 -3.09
N SER A 11 10.65 -18.88 -2.72
CA SER A 11 11.37 -17.61 -2.60
C SER A 11 11.57 -16.92 -3.94
N GLU A 12 11.93 -17.67 -4.99
CA GLU A 12 12.08 -17.14 -6.35
C GLU A 12 10.76 -16.61 -6.90
N PHE A 13 9.68 -17.36 -6.71
CA PHE A 13 8.34 -16.95 -7.14
C PHE A 13 7.90 -15.65 -6.44
N ILE A 14 8.10 -15.56 -5.11
CA ILE A 14 7.80 -14.36 -4.34
C ILE A 14 8.64 -13.16 -4.82
N ALA A 15 9.94 -13.36 -5.03
CA ALA A 15 10.84 -12.31 -5.51
C ALA A 15 10.42 -11.79 -6.89
N HIS A 16 10.06 -12.69 -7.80
CA HIS A 16 9.56 -12.35 -9.14
C HIS A 16 8.28 -11.51 -9.05
N LYS A 17 7.29 -11.94 -8.25
CA LYS A 17 6.03 -11.19 -8.09
C LYS A 17 6.24 -9.81 -7.47
N ARG A 18 7.15 -9.68 -6.50
CA ARG A 18 7.53 -8.39 -5.92
C ARG A 18 8.21 -7.48 -6.95
N ALA A 19 9.07 -8.04 -7.82
CA ALA A 19 9.72 -7.29 -8.88
C ALA A 19 8.72 -6.77 -9.92
N GLU A 20 7.76 -7.61 -10.37
CA GLU A 20 6.68 -7.19 -11.26
C GLU A 20 5.87 -6.04 -10.63
N ARG A 21 5.55 -6.15 -9.33
CA ARG A 21 4.82 -5.09 -8.63
C ARG A 21 5.62 -3.79 -8.54
N LEU A 22 6.93 -3.84 -8.27
CA LEU A 22 7.78 -2.65 -8.24
C LEU A 22 7.85 -1.95 -9.60
N GLN A 23 7.83 -2.70 -10.71
CA GLN A 23 7.77 -2.13 -12.05
C GLN A 23 6.44 -1.40 -12.29
N GLN A 24 5.31 -1.97 -11.85
CA GLN A 24 4.01 -1.31 -11.90
C GLN A 24 4.03 -0.01 -11.10
N VAL A 25 4.48 -0.04 -9.83
CA VAL A 25 4.58 1.16 -8.99
C VAL A 25 5.49 2.22 -9.62
N ALA A 26 6.62 1.84 -10.21
CA ALA A 26 7.51 2.77 -10.88
C ALA A 26 6.85 3.48 -12.07
N THR A 27 5.91 2.81 -12.74
CA THR A 27 5.16 3.34 -13.88
C THR A 27 3.99 4.22 -13.43
N ASP A 28 3.15 3.70 -12.54
CA ASP A 28 1.87 4.32 -12.17
C ASP A 28 2.04 5.40 -11.08
N ALA A 29 3.02 5.23 -10.19
CA ALA A 29 3.21 6.08 -9.01
C ALA A 29 4.70 6.18 -8.59
N PRO A 30 5.57 6.76 -9.44
CA PRO A 30 7.01 6.80 -9.20
C PRO A 30 7.40 7.44 -7.86
N SER A 31 6.64 8.42 -7.36
CA SER A 31 6.85 9.06 -6.07
C SER A 31 6.70 8.09 -4.87
N LYS A 32 6.00 6.97 -5.04
CA LYS A 32 5.79 5.95 -3.99
C LYS A 32 6.77 4.79 -4.07
N LEU A 33 7.58 4.71 -5.13
CA LEU A 33 8.47 3.57 -5.38
C LEU A 33 9.39 3.25 -4.19
N ASN A 34 9.95 4.28 -3.54
CA ASN A 34 10.84 4.09 -2.39
C ASN A 34 10.13 3.46 -1.18
N LEU A 35 8.84 3.75 -0.97
CA LEU A 35 8.05 3.11 0.08
C LEU A 35 7.91 1.60 -0.19
N PHE A 36 7.54 1.23 -1.41
CA PHE A 36 7.36 -0.18 -1.80
C PHE A 36 8.68 -0.96 -1.79
N LYS A 37 9.79 -0.35 -2.23
CA LYS A 37 11.12 -0.96 -2.12
C LYS A 37 11.46 -1.32 -0.67
N ARG A 38 11.21 -0.42 0.28
CA ARG A 38 11.44 -0.66 1.71
C ARG A 38 10.56 -1.78 2.27
N VAL A 39 9.28 -1.78 1.89
CA VAL A 39 8.31 -2.82 2.32
C VAL A 39 8.73 -4.19 1.82
N TYR A 40 9.07 -4.34 0.54
CA TYR A 40 9.49 -5.63 -0.02
C TYR A 40 10.89 -6.07 0.39
N ALA A 41 11.77 -5.15 0.78
CA ALA A 41 13.04 -5.45 1.42
C ALA A 41 12.91 -5.89 2.89
N GLY A 42 11.71 -5.81 3.49
CA GLY A 42 11.50 -6.19 4.89
C GLY A 42 12.10 -5.21 5.91
N THR A 43 12.41 -3.98 5.50
CA THR A 43 13.02 -2.94 6.36
C THR A 43 12.01 -1.90 6.85
N ALA A 44 10.75 -2.03 6.44
CA ALA A 44 9.66 -1.13 6.82
C ALA A 44 8.97 -1.59 8.11
N SER A 45 8.46 -0.64 8.90
CA SER A 45 7.63 -0.97 10.06
C SER A 45 6.26 -1.51 9.64
N PRO A 46 5.56 -2.27 10.51
CA PRO A 46 4.21 -2.75 10.21
C PRO A 46 3.24 -1.64 9.79
N ARG A 47 3.33 -0.45 10.41
CA ARG A 47 2.53 0.72 10.02
C ARG A 47 2.82 1.20 8.59
N LEU A 48 4.08 1.15 8.15
CA LEU A 48 4.44 1.48 6.77
C LEU A 48 3.95 0.43 5.77
N CYS A 49 3.92 -0.85 6.15
CA CYS A 49 3.33 -1.90 5.33
C CYS A 49 1.82 -1.67 5.14
N VAL A 50 1.08 -1.33 6.20
CA VAL A 50 -0.34 -0.96 6.11
C VAL A 50 -0.52 0.29 5.24
N LYS A 51 0.33 1.32 5.41
CA LYS A 51 0.31 2.51 4.55
C LYS A 51 0.49 2.16 3.07
N ALA A 52 1.47 1.33 2.74
CA ALA A 52 1.70 0.90 1.36
C ALA A 52 0.49 0.15 0.78
N PHE A 53 -0.09 -0.77 1.55
CA PHE A 53 -1.31 -1.48 1.14
C PHE A 53 -2.49 -0.55 0.91
N CYS A 54 -2.76 0.39 1.83
CA CYS A 54 -3.86 1.33 1.65
C CYS A 54 -3.68 2.19 0.40
N ILE A 55 -2.45 2.66 0.14
CA ILE A 55 -2.11 3.44 -1.07
C ILE A 55 -2.32 2.60 -2.33
N GLU A 56 -1.86 1.34 -2.36
CA GLU A 56 -2.05 0.43 -3.49
C GLU A 56 -3.55 0.18 -3.75
N CYS A 57 -4.32 -0.09 -2.70
CA CYS A 57 -5.74 -0.42 -2.76
C CYS A 57 -6.59 0.69 -3.41
N VAL A 58 -6.26 1.96 -3.17
CA VAL A 58 -6.98 3.12 -3.74
C VAL A 58 -6.32 3.67 -5.02
N GLY A 59 -5.50 2.88 -5.71
CA GLY A 59 -4.90 3.28 -6.98
C GLY A 59 -3.82 4.36 -6.84
N TYR A 60 -3.01 4.27 -5.78
CA TYR A 60 -1.90 5.17 -5.46
C TYR A 60 -2.27 6.61 -5.07
N ASN A 61 -3.57 6.93 -4.96
CA ASN A 61 -4.08 8.22 -4.52
C ASN A 61 -4.09 8.33 -2.98
N GLU A 62 -3.15 9.09 -2.40
CA GLU A 62 -3.07 9.28 -0.95
C GLU A 62 -4.26 10.02 -0.34
N ALA A 63 -4.91 10.92 -1.07
CA ALA A 63 -6.10 11.62 -0.60
C ALA A 63 -7.28 10.64 -0.47
N ALA A 64 -7.44 9.73 -1.42
CA ALA A 64 -8.49 8.72 -1.41
C ALA A 64 -8.41 7.75 -0.22
N VAL A 65 -7.23 7.60 0.42
CA VAL A 65 -7.13 6.82 1.67
C VAL A 65 -7.90 7.47 2.81
N ARG A 66 -7.89 8.82 2.90
CA ARG A 66 -8.62 9.57 3.93
C ARG A 66 -10.13 9.45 3.75
N GLU A 67 -10.56 9.45 2.50
CA GLU A 67 -11.97 9.43 2.08
C GLU A 67 -12.51 8.01 1.86
N CYS A 68 -11.72 6.96 2.13
CA CYS A 68 -12.11 5.58 1.88
C CYS A 68 -13.38 5.20 2.67
N THR A 69 -14.40 4.74 1.96
CA THR A 69 -15.73 4.40 2.50
C THR A 69 -15.97 2.89 2.59
N ALA A 70 -14.91 2.10 2.83
CA ALA A 70 -15.01 0.64 2.98
C ALA A 70 -15.11 0.23 4.47
N PRO A 71 -16.27 0.35 5.15
CA PRO A 71 -16.39 0.14 6.59
C PRO A 71 -16.09 -1.30 7.03
N ALA A 72 -16.27 -2.27 6.14
CA ALA A 72 -15.97 -3.67 6.39
C ALA A 72 -14.49 -4.03 6.16
N CYS A 73 -13.62 -3.06 5.83
CA CYS A 73 -12.20 -3.32 5.61
C CYS A 73 -11.55 -3.80 6.91
N PRO A 74 -10.84 -4.94 6.93
CA PRO A 74 -10.18 -5.45 8.14
C PRO A 74 -9.07 -4.50 8.65
N LEU A 75 -8.58 -3.61 7.78
CA LEU A 75 -7.57 -2.61 8.13
C LEU A 75 -8.19 -1.26 8.55
N TRP A 76 -9.51 -1.16 8.71
CA TRP A 76 -10.20 0.09 8.99
C TRP A 76 -9.60 0.86 10.17
N ASN A 77 -9.33 0.18 11.28
CA ASN A 77 -8.75 0.76 12.50
C ASN A 77 -7.24 1.01 12.41
N LEU A 78 -6.58 0.48 11.38
CA LEU A 78 -5.14 0.64 11.14
C LEU A 78 -4.87 1.60 9.98
N ARG A 79 -5.93 2.13 9.35
CA ARG A 79 -5.84 2.98 8.17
C ARG A 79 -5.02 4.23 8.49
N PRO A 80 -4.05 4.60 7.64
CA PRO A 80 -3.30 5.83 7.87
C PRO A 80 -4.21 7.05 7.68
N PHE A 81 -3.81 8.18 8.28
CA PHE A 81 -4.45 9.49 8.08
C PHE A 81 -5.90 9.60 8.57
N GLN A 82 -6.34 8.74 9.48
CA GLN A 82 -7.60 8.95 10.19
C GLN A 82 -7.50 10.22 11.04
N LYS A 83 -8.51 11.09 10.95
CA LYS A 83 -8.63 12.23 11.86
C LYS A 83 -8.77 11.71 13.28
N SER A 84 -8.05 12.33 14.21
CA SER A 84 -8.25 12.09 15.64
C SER A 84 -9.69 12.49 15.98
N ALA A 85 -10.38 11.72 16.84
CA ALA A 85 -11.77 11.97 17.23
C ALA A 85 -12.01 13.28 18.04
N GLY A 86 -11.12 14.27 17.95
CA GLY A 86 -11.20 15.56 18.66
C GLY A 86 -11.09 16.79 17.75
N GLU A 87 -11.06 16.64 16.43
CA GLU A 87 -11.10 17.77 15.49
C GLU A 87 -12.55 18.04 15.08
N THR A 88 -13.26 18.75 15.96
CA THR A 88 -14.60 19.30 15.69
C THR A 88 -14.53 20.21 14.47
N GLU A 89 -15.46 20.01 13.55
CA GLU A 89 -15.65 20.79 12.34
C GLU A 89 -15.89 22.27 12.67
N GLY A 90 -15.04 23.15 12.16
CA GLY A 90 -15.17 24.60 12.31
C GLY A 90 -15.01 25.30 10.96
N GLY A 91 -16.12 25.85 10.45
CA GLY A 91 -16.12 27.02 9.57
C GLY A 91 -16.56 26.79 8.12
N ALA A 92 -17.87 26.69 7.91
CA ALA A 92 -18.46 27.21 6.68
C ALA A 92 -18.42 28.75 6.74
N ALA A 93 -17.88 29.38 5.70
CA ALA A 93 -18.03 30.80 5.40
C ALA A 93 -18.84 30.93 4.10
#